data_AF-D5P6L0-F1
#
_entry.id   AF-D5P6L0-F1
#
_cell.length_a   1.000
_cell.length_b   1.000
_cell.length_c   1.000
_cell.angle_alpha   90.00
_cell.angle_beta   90.00
_cell.angle_gamma   90.00
#
_symmetry.space_group_name_H-M   'P 1'
#
loop_
_entity.id
_entity.type
_entity.pdbx_description
1 polymer ?
#
loop_
_entity_poly.entity_id
_entity_poly.type
_entity_poly.pdbx_seq_one_letter_code
_entity_poly.pdbx_strand_id
1 'polypeptide(L)'
;MTEYPRRPRDSRRTGARILDTAEGVLVTLRRYRVDQAFVELMQTAKRHDVNPVNLADALVAIAEDQLSQDLDHAAAAVALATWGNLFAVSERDSAPAPRLHDLHDLPAENA
;
A
#
# COMPACT_ATOMS: atom_id res chain seq x y z
N MET A 1 34.15 -14.82 14.10
CA MET A 1 33.22 -13.69 14.27
C MET A 1 31.87 -14.28 14.62
N THR A 2 31.44 -14.15 15.88
CA THR A 2 30.15 -14.69 16.33
C THR A 2 29.05 -13.79 15.77
N GLU A 3 28.34 -14.27 14.75
CA GLU A 3 27.05 -13.71 14.34
C GLU A 3 26.12 -13.79 15.55
N TYR A 4 25.92 -12.67 16.25
CA TYR A 4 24.89 -12.58 17.27
C TYR A 4 23.55 -12.59 16.54
N PRO A 5 22.68 -13.60 16.74
CA PRO A 5 21.37 -13.59 16.13
C PRO A 5 20.65 -12.31 16.54
N ARG A 6 20.20 -11.53 15.55
CA ARG A 6 19.49 -10.27 15.79
C ARG A 6 18.40 -10.48 16.84
N ARG A 7 18.41 -9.62 17.86
CA ARG A 7 17.58 -9.83 19.06
C ARG A 7 16.10 -9.76 18.69
N PRO A 8 15.23 -10.56 19.32
CA PRO A 8 13.77 -10.49 19.15
C PRO A 8 13.14 -9.11 19.43
N ARG A 9 13.87 -8.20 20.09
CA ARG A 9 13.47 -6.81 20.31
C ARG A 9 13.58 -5.95 19.04
N ASP A 10 14.57 -6.20 18.20
CA ASP A 10 14.77 -5.45 16.96
C ASP A 10 13.69 -5.84 15.95
N SER A 11 13.39 -7.14 15.82
CA SER A 11 12.29 -7.63 14.98
C SER A 11 10.93 -7.10 15.44
N ARG A 12 10.68 -7.00 16.75
CA ARG A 12 9.45 -6.39 17.28
C ARG A 12 9.35 -4.90 16.97
N ARG A 13 10.46 -4.16 17.07
CA ARG A 13 10.50 -2.73 16.75
C ARG A 13 10.29 -2.51 15.25
N THR A 14 10.89 -3.34 14.40
CA THR A 14 10.64 -3.33 12.96
C THR A 14 9.18 -3.66 12.65
N GLY A 15 8.61 -4.68 13.31
CA GLY A 15 7.20 -5.04 13.19
C GLY A 15 6.24 -3.92 13.60
N ALA A 16 6.55 -3.20 14.70
CA ALA A 16 5.75 -2.04 15.11
C ALA A 16 5.83 -0.92 14.08
N ARG A 17 7.03 -0.62 13.55
CA ARG A 17 7.21 0.43 12.55
C ARG A 17 6.45 0.15 11.25
N ILE A 18 6.44 -1.10 10.77
CA ILE A 18 5.72 -1.42 9.54
C ILE A 18 4.21 -1.36 9.73
N LEU A 19 3.71 -1.73 10.92
CA LEU A 19 2.30 -1.54 11.28
C LEU A 19 1.93 -0.04 11.31
N ASP A 20 2.74 0.79 11.96
CA ASP A 20 2.53 2.25 12.01
C ASP A 20 2.48 2.87 10.59
N THR A 21 3.34 2.41 9.67
CA THR A 21 3.33 2.85 8.27
C THR A 21 2.06 2.41 7.54
N ALA A 22 1.67 1.15 7.69
CA ALA A 22 0.46 0.60 7.07
C ALA A 22 -0.81 1.32 7.55
N GLU A 23 -0.89 1.67 8.84
CA GLU A 23 -1.95 2.52 9.39
C GLU A 23 -2.01 3.88 8.71
N GLY A 24 -0.86 4.53 8.52
CA GLY A 24 -0.73 5.80 7.81
C GLY A 24 -1.28 5.71 6.38
N VAL A 25 -0.94 4.66 5.64
CA VAL A 25 -1.45 4.39 4.28
C VAL A 25 -2.98 4.25 4.28
N LEU A 26 -3.55 3.50 5.22
CA LEU A 26 -5.02 3.34 5.30
C LEU A 26 -5.74 4.65 5.65
N VAL A 27 -5.14 5.45 6.54
CA VAL A 27 -5.66 6.77 6.93
C VAL A 27 -5.70 7.72 5.73
N THR A 28 -4.66 7.74 4.89
CA THR A 28 -4.62 8.62 3.71
C THR A 28 -5.61 8.17 2.63
N LEU A 29 -5.73 6.86 2.36
CA LEU A 29 -6.60 6.33 1.31
C LEU A 29 -8.10 6.48 1.59
N ARG A 30 -8.53 6.37 2.86
CA ARG A 30 -9.96 6.40 3.23
C ARG A 30 -10.38 7.56 4.11
N ARG A 31 -9.43 8.44 4.50
CA ARG A 31 -9.64 9.47 5.54
C ARG A 31 -10.15 8.86 6.86
N TYR A 32 -9.76 7.63 7.16
CA TYR A 32 -10.10 7.00 8.44
C TYR A 32 -9.36 7.66 9.60
N ARG A 33 -9.92 7.56 10.81
CA ARG A 33 -9.18 7.85 12.05
C ARG A 33 -8.18 6.72 12.27
N VAL A 34 -6.98 7.03 12.77
CA VAL A 34 -5.88 6.08 13.00
C VAL A 34 -6.33 4.82 13.75
N ASP A 35 -7.14 4.97 14.81
CA ASP A 35 -7.65 3.84 15.60
C ASP A 35 -8.49 2.84 14.79
N GLN A 36 -9.19 3.31 13.75
CA GLN A 36 -10.00 2.45 12.88
C GLN A 36 -9.14 1.70 11.87
N ALA A 37 -8.07 2.32 11.37
CA ALA A 37 -7.16 1.70 10.42
C ALA A 37 -6.47 0.47 11.02
N PHE A 38 -5.97 0.59 12.25
CA PHE A 38 -5.35 -0.54 12.96
C PHE A 38 -6.34 -1.68 13.20
N VAL A 39 -7.56 -1.35 13.65
CA VAL A 39 -8.61 -2.35 13.89
C VAL A 39 -8.99 -3.08 12.61
N GLU A 40 -9.15 -2.37 11.49
CA GLU A 40 -9.44 -2.97 10.19
C GLU A 40 -8.31 -3.91 9.75
N LEU A 41 -7.06 -3.47 9.86
CA LEU A 41 -5.90 -4.29 9.53
C LEU A 41 -5.87 -5.59 10.35
N MET A 42 -6.07 -5.49 11.66
CA MET A 42 -6.10 -6.65 12.56
C MET A 42 -7.29 -7.58 12.30
N GLN A 43 -8.47 -7.04 12.00
CA GLN A 43 -9.66 -7.83 11.68
C GLN A 43 -9.51 -8.57 10.35
N THR A 44 -8.93 -7.92 9.35
CA THR A 44 -8.65 -8.54 8.05
C THR A 44 -7.62 -9.66 8.20
N ALA A 45 -6.52 -9.40 8.93
CA ALA A 45 -5.52 -10.43 9.22
C ALA A 45 -6.15 -11.66 9.88
N LYS A 46 -6.97 -11.44 10.91
CA LYS A 46 -7.67 -12.52 11.62
C LYS A 46 -8.68 -13.27 10.73
N ARG A 47 -9.42 -12.56 9.89
CA ARG A 47 -10.43 -13.17 9.00
C ARG A 47 -9.80 -14.09 7.97
N HIS A 48 -8.61 -13.74 7.49
CA HIS A 48 -7.90 -14.46 6.45
C HIS A 48 -6.76 -15.37 6.98
N ASP A 49 -6.61 -15.47 8.29
CA ASP A 49 -5.57 -16.25 8.97
C ASP A 49 -4.14 -15.91 8.52
N VAL A 50 -3.88 -14.63 8.24
CA VAL A 50 -2.56 -14.13 7.82
C VAL A 50 -1.88 -13.39 8.96
N ASN A 51 -0.53 -13.39 8.95
CA ASN A 51 0.23 -12.63 9.92
C ASN A 51 0.01 -11.12 9.71
N PRO A 52 -0.42 -10.36 10.73
CA PRO A 52 -0.65 -8.92 10.61
C PRO A 52 0.58 -8.12 10.15
N VAL A 53 1.79 -8.54 10.53
CA VAL A 53 3.04 -7.88 10.12
C VAL A 53 3.30 -8.11 8.63
N ASN A 54 3.10 -9.35 8.14
CA ASN A 54 3.24 -9.65 6.71
C ASN A 54 2.16 -8.93 5.88
N LEU A 55 0.94 -8.80 6.43
CA LEU A 55 -0.14 -8.05 5.80
C LEU A 55 0.16 -6.55 5.73
N ALA A 56 0.72 -5.97 6.80
CA ALA A 56 1.16 -4.59 6.83
C ALA A 56 2.30 -4.34 5.83
N ASP A 57 3.30 -5.22 5.81
CA ASP A 57 4.42 -5.16 4.86
C ASP A 57 3.93 -5.22 3.41
N ALA A 58 3.00 -6.14 3.14
CA ALA A 58 2.40 -6.24 1.81
C ALA A 58 1.59 -5.00 1.42
N LEU A 59 0.86 -4.39 2.36
CA LEU A 59 0.11 -3.17 2.10
C LEU A 59 1.03 -1.99 1.77
N VAL A 60 2.15 -1.85 2.50
CA VAL A 60 3.15 -0.81 2.25
C VAL A 60 3.82 -1.04 0.90
N ALA A 61 4.20 -2.28 0.58
CA ALA A 61 4.75 -2.64 -0.72
C ALA A 61 3.83 -2.28 -1.89
N ILE A 62 2.52 -2.51 -1.76
CA ILE A 62 1.54 -2.10 -2.78
C ILE A 62 1.47 -0.57 -2.91
N ALA A 63 1.51 0.15 -1.78
CA ALA A 63 1.48 1.62 -1.78
C ALA A 63 2.75 2.24 -2.38
N GLU A 64 3.89 1.56 -2.23
CA GLU A 64 5.18 1.96 -2.80
C GLU A 64 5.39 1.45 -4.24
N ASP A 65 4.42 0.73 -4.82
CA ASP A 65 4.53 0.01 -6.10
C ASP A 65 5.76 -0.93 -6.16
N GLN A 66 6.09 -1.55 -5.03
CA GLN A 66 7.27 -2.40 -4.82
C GLN A 66 6.89 -3.77 -4.25
N LEU A 67 6.14 -4.55 -5.02
CA LEU A 67 5.90 -5.97 -4.70
C LEU A 67 7.18 -6.80 -4.90
N SER A 68 7.96 -6.94 -3.83
CA SER A 68 9.19 -7.77 -3.82
C SER A 68 8.88 -9.27 -3.76
N GLN A 69 9.84 -10.11 -4.16
CA GLN A 69 9.70 -11.58 -4.11
C GLN A 69 9.74 -12.15 -2.67
N ASP A 70 10.27 -11.39 -1.72
CA ASP A 70 10.37 -11.79 -0.30
C ASP A 70 9.04 -11.63 0.46
N LEU A 71 8.02 -11.06 -0.20
CA LEU A 71 6.72 -10.82 0.40
C LEU A 71 5.91 -12.11 0.54
N ASP A 72 5.14 -12.20 1.61
CA ASP A 72 4.16 -13.27 1.80
C ASP A 72 3.05 -13.14 0.74
N HIS A 73 2.94 -14.13 -0.13
CA HIS A 73 2.03 -14.08 -1.28
C HIS A 73 0.55 -14.14 -0.85
N ALA A 74 0.25 -14.84 0.26
CA ALA A 74 -1.11 -14.88 0.79
C ALA A 74 -1.49 -13.52 1.38
N ALA A 75 -0.58 -12.89 2.12
CA ALA A 75 -0.76 -11.55 2.65
C ALA A 75 -0.93 -10.50 1.53
N ALA A 76 -0.12 -10.58 0.48
CA ALA A 76 -0.21 -9.71 -0.69
C ALA A 76 -1.55 -9.86 -1.43
N ALA A 77 -1.99 -11.10 -1.66
CA ALA A 77 -3.29 -11.37 -2.29
C ALA A 77 -4.45 -10.81 -1.46
N VAL A 78 -4.42 -10.97 -0.13
CA VAL A 78 -5.43 -10.43 0.78
C VAL A 78 -5.41 -8.89 0.79
N ALA A 79 -4.24 -8.27 0.82
CA ALA A 79 -4.11 -6.82 0.79
C ALA A 79 -4.65 -6.23 -0.53
N LEU A 80 -4.30 -6.82 -1.67
CA LEU A 80 -4.82 -6.43 -2.99
C LEU A 80 -6.34 -6.61 -3.09
N ALA A 81 -6.86 -7.75 -2.63
CA ALA A 81 -8.29 -8.02 -2.67
C ALA A 81 -9.10 -7.07 -1.78
N THR A 82 -8.55 -6.66 -0.63
CA THR A 82 -9.24 -5.82 0.36
C THR A 82 -9.12 -4.33 0.03
N TRP A 83 -7.92 -3.87 -0.29
CA TRP A 83 -7.58 -2.45 -0.40
C TRP A 83 -7.07 -2.02 -1.78
N GLY A 84 -6.79 -2.95 -2.70
CA GLY A 84 -6.26 -2.65 -4.04
C GLY A 84 -7.08 -1.62 -4.82
N ASN A 85 -8.42 -1.69 -4.73
CA ASN A 85 -9.30 -0.72 -5.40
C ASN A 85 -9.14 0.72 -4.87
N LEU A 86 -8.68 0.92 -3.63
CA LEU A 86 -8.51 2.24 -3.04
C LEU A 86 -7.34 3.00 -3.67
N PHE A 87 -6.29 2.26 -4.04
CA PHE A 87 -5.16 2.80 -4.78
C PHE A 87 -5.60 3.26 -6.18
N ALA A 88 -6.39 2.44 -6.90
CA ALA A 88 -6.90 2.77 -8.23
C ALA A 88 -7.88 3.97 -8.27
N VAL A 89 -8.51 4.31 -7.14
CA VAL A 89 -9.34 5.53 -7.01
C VAL A 89 -8.46 6.75 -6.73
N SER A 90 -7.42 6.59 -5.90
CA SER A 90 -6.50 7.67 -5.53
C SER A 90 -5.61 8.09 -6.70
N GLU A 91 -5.19 7.15 -7.56
CA GLU A 91 -4.46 7.47 -8.80
C GLU A 91 -5.32 8.27 -9.78
N ARG A 92 -6.63 8.00 -9.85
CA ARG A 92 -7.56 8.76 -10.70
C ARG A 92 -7.77 10.19 -10.24
N ASP A 93 -7.80 10.42 -8.92
CA ASP A 93 -7.86 11.77 -8.35
C ASP A 93 -6.54 12.51 -8.53
N SER A 94 -5.42 11.77 -8.54
CA SER A 94 -4.06 12.32 -8.72
C SER A 94 -3.65 12.45 -10.20
N ALA A 95 -4.45 11.91 -11.14
CA ALA A 95 -4.14 11.95 -12.55
C ALA A 95 -4.13 13.41 -13.03
N PRO A 96 -3.02 13.92 -13.60
CA PRO A 96 -3.00 15.27 -14.13
C PRO A 96 -4.06 15.35 -15.23
N ALA A 97 -4.98 16.32 -15.11
CA ALA A 97 -5.98 16.60 -16.13
C ALA A 97 -5.31 16.56 -17.52
N PRO A 98 -5.94 15.91 -18.53
CA PRO A 98 -5.37 15.84 -19.88
C PRO A 98 -5.08 17.28 -20.31
N ARG A 99 -3.79 17.60 -20.50
CA ARG A 99 -3.38 18.93 -20.90
C ARG A 99 -3.95 19.14 -22.30
N LEU A 100 -4.90 20.04 -22.43
CA LEU A 100 -5.55 20.46 -23.67
C LEU A 100 -4.58 21.14 -24.68
N HIS A 101 -3.30 20.78 -24.67
CA HIS A 101 -2.28 21.32 -25.58
C HIS A 101 -2.00 20.44 -26.81
N ASP A 102 -2.55 19.21 -26.86
CA ASP A 102 -2.42 18.33 -28.04
C ASP A 102 -3.54 18.53 -29.08
N LEU A 103 -4.38 19.57 -28.93
CA LEU A 103 -5.43 19.94 -29.89
C LEU A 103 -5.04 21.18 -30.73
N HIS A 104 -3.75 21.38 -31.02
CA HIS A 104 -3.28 22.45 -31.91
C HIS A 104 -2.39 21.93 -33.06
N ASP A 105 -2.70 20.76 -33.61
CA ASP A 105 -2.16 20.35 -34.91
C ASP A 105 -3.29 19.89 -35.84
N LEU A 106 -4.15 20.84 -36.19
CA LEU A 106 -4.92 20.74 -37.43
C LEU A 106 -4.11 21.49 -38.50
N PRO A 107 -3.59 20.81 -39.54
CA PRO A 107 -3.07 21.53 -40.68
C PRO A 107 -4.23 22.25 -41.36
N ALA A 108 -4.24 23.58 -41.21
CA ALA A 108 -4.91 24.45 -42.17
C ALA A 108 -4.14 24.40 -43.49
N GLU A 109 -4.88 24.58 -44.58
CA GLU A 109 -4.44 24.67 -45.99
C GLU A 109 -4.27 23.33 -46.74
N ASN A 110 -4.83 23.13 -47.93
CA ASN A 110 -5.03 24.10 -49.01
C ASN A 110 -6.35 23.91 -49.77
N ALA A 111 -6.89 25.05 -50.20
CA ALA A 111 -7.86 25.22 -51.26
C ALA A 111 -7.23 25.02 -52.65
#